data_AF-A0A4R7UZH1-F1
#
_entry.id   AF-A0A4R7UZH1-F1
#
_cell.length_a   1.000
_cell.length_b   1.000
_cell.length_c   1.000
_cell.angle_alpha   90.00
_cell.angle_beta   90.00
_cell.angle_gamma   90.00
#
_symmetry.space_group_name_H-M   'P 1'
#
loop_
_entity.id
_entity.type
_entity.pdbx_description
1 polymer ?
#
loop_
_entity_poly.entity_id
_entity_poly.type
_entity_poly.pdbx_seq_one_letter_code
_entity_poly.pdbx_strand_id
1 'polypeptide(L)'
;MKNLWVVLVFAIFCRPLLADPKKVVLNCPIADGTSAALLASSSEDGQQLFVKIGDNVDTAFPDMPDTNFVGNIVLAKCSGSSLVYALNYGSPYLKGAVVRKNPKTKTLERIDFAEKALPSLLYLNAQQMRLVIPNEGYEDPSKFLVYDYVVIKGQPEEPKGVNTLPGRKGFEVFDLK
;
A
#
# COMPACT_ATOMS: atom_id res chain seq x y z
N MET A 1 -53.80 48.84 5.21
CA MET A 1 -52.35 48.68 4.98
C MET A 1 -51.93 47.30 5.47
N LYS A 2 -51.88 46.30 4.58
CA LYS A 2 -51.38 44.95 4.86
C LYS A 2 -50.76 44.42 3.56
N ASN A 3 -49.44 44.49 3.43
CA ASN A 3 -48.69 43.84 2.36
C ASN A 3 -47.80 42.78 3.04
N LEU A 4 -48.16 41.51 2.90
CA LEU A 4 -47.73 40.57 1.86
C LEU A 4 -46.34 40.02 2.18
N TRP A 5 -46.35 38.92 2.94
CA TRP A 5 -45.18 38.18 3.37
C TRP A 5 -44.77 37.24 2.23
N VAL A 6 -43.71 37.59 1.50
CA VAL A 6 -43.13 36.72 0.46
C VAL A 6 -42.17 35.75 1.16
N VAL A 7 -42.59 34.50 1.30
CA VAL A 7 -41.71 33.39 1.72
C VAL A 7 -41.04 32.86 0.47
N LEU A 8 -39.75 33.18 0.32
CA LEU A 8 -38.90 32.68 -0.76
C LEU A 8 -38.33 31.31 -0.33
N VAL A 9 -38.89 30.22 -0.87
CA VAL A 9 -38.38 28.87 -0.65
C VAL A 9 -37.16 28.66 -1.55
N PHE A 10 -35.96 28.83 -0.99
CA PHE A 10 -34.71 28.40 -1.63
C PHE A 10 -34.63 26.87 -1.58
N ALA A 11 -34.97 26.21 -2.69
CA ALA A 11 -34.70 24.79 -2.87
C ALA A 11 -33.18 24.60 -3.06
N ILE A 12 -32.49 24.29 -1.96
CA ILE A 12 -31.10 23.83 -1.98
C ILE A 12 -31.10 22.46 -2.68
N PHE A 13 -30.72 22.44 -3.96
CA PHE A 13 -30.31 21.21 -4.65
C PHE A 13 -29.02 20.72 -3.97
N CYS A 14 -29.17 19.96 -2.90
CA CYS A 14 -28.10 19.18 -2.31
C CYS A 14 -27.77 18.07 -3.32
N ARG A 15 -26.81 18.32 -4.23
CA ARG A 15 -26.25 17.24 -5.03
C ARG A 15 -25.54 16.31 -4.05
N PRO A 16 -25.91 15.02 -3.94
CA PRO A 16 -25.08 14.09 -3.18
C PRO A 16 -23.70 14.11 -3.83
N LEU A 17 -22.68 14.40 -3.01
CA LEU A 17 -21.30 14.20 -3.39
C LEU A 17 -21.16 12.69 -3.67
N LEU A 18 -21.32 12.30 -4.93
CA LEU A 18 -21.12 10.93 -5.37
C LEU A 18 -19.64 10.65 -5.16
N ALA A 19 -19.33 9.97 -4.06
CA ALA A 19 -18.01 9.41 -3.86
C ALA A 19 -17.72 8.49 -5.05
N ASP A 20 -16.63 8.75 -5.76
CA ASP A 20 -16.28 7.96 -6.93
C ASP A 20 -16.19 6.47 -6.56
N PRO A 21 -16.75 5.57 -7.39
CA PRO A 21 -16.76 4.16 -7.07
C PRO A 21 -15.32 3.63 -7.06
N LYS A 22 -14.95 2.96 -5.96
CA LYS A 22 -13.64 2.28 -5.84
C LYS A 22 -13.56 1.18 -6.90
N LYS A 23 -12.59 1.28 -7.80
CA LYS A 23 -12.36 0.29 -8.87
C LYS A 23 -11.26 -0.68 -8.45
N VAL A 24 -11.40 -1.95 -8.81
CA VAL A 24 -10.35 -2.96 -8.60
C VAL A 24 -9.21 -2.66 -9.57
N VAL A 25 -8.01 -2.43 -9.03
CA VAL A 25 -6.76 -2.27 -9.81
C VAL A 25 -6.12 -3.63 -10.05
N LEU A 26 -6.01 -4.42 -8.98
CA LEU A 26 -5.37 -5.74 -9.00
C LEU A 26 -6.02 -6.63 -7.95
N ASN A 27 -6.11 -7.92 -8.24
CA ASN A 27 -6.56 -8.93 -7.28
C ASN A 27 -5.57 -10.09 -7.22
N CYS A 28 -5.05 -10.39 -6.03
CA CYS A 28 -4.02 -11.39 -5.80
C CYS A 28 -4.54 -12.56 -4.97
N PRO A 29 -4.32 -13.81 -5.39
CA PRO A 29 -4.55 -14.94 -4.52
C PRO A 29 -3.54 -14.93 -3.36
N ILE A 30 -4.01 -15.17 -2.14
CA ILE A 30 -3.16 -15.28 -0.95
C ILE A 30 -3.21 -16.70 -0.36
N ALA A 31 -2.25 -17.04 0.50
CA ALA A 31 -1.89 -18.42 0.83
C ALA A 31 -2.97 -19.30 1.49
N ASP A 32 -4.10 -18.73 1.93
CA ASP A 32 -5.22 -19.46 2.53
C ASP A 32 -6.42 -19.63 1.59
N GLY A 33 -6.26 -19.30 0.30
CA GLY A 33 -7.32 -19.36 -0.70
C GLY A 33 -8.23 -18.12 -0.73
N THR A 34 -8.04 -17.18 0.19
CA THR A 34 -8.67 -15.86 0.08
C THR A 34 -7.93 -14.98 -0.94
N SER A 35 -8.43 -13.76 -1.15
CA SER A 35 -7.84 -12.81 -2.08
C SER A 35 -7.54 -11.47 -1.42
N ALA A 36 -6.47 -10.84 -1.89
CA ALA A 36 -6.06 -9.49 -1.55
C ALA A 36 -6.18 -8.61 -2.79
N ALA A 37 -7.07 -7.63 -2.76
CA ALA A 37 -7.28 -6.72 -3.87
C ALA A 37 -6.79 -5.31 -3.55
N LEU A 38 -6.10 -4.69 -4.51
CA LEU A 38 -5.84 -3.26 -4.53
C LEU A 38 -7.00 -2.57 -5.23
N LEU A 39 -7.61 -1.59 -4.57
CA LEU A 39 -8.66 -0.75 -5.13
C LEU A 39 -8.15 0.69 -5.26
N ALA A 40 -8.72 1.43 -6.20
CA ALA A 40 -8.44 2.85 -6.37
C ALA A 40 -9.74 3.66 -6.53
N SER A 41 -9.80 4.80 -5.84
CA SER A 41 -10.72 5.89 -6.17
C SER A 41 -9.94 6.96 -6.93
N SER A 42 -10.54 7.56 -7.96
CA SER A 42 -9.90 8.63 -8.74
C SER A 42 -10.39 10.00 -8.27
N SER A 43 -9.55 11.02 -8.42
CA SER A 43 -9.85 12.44 -8.25
C SER A 43 -9.07 13.26 -9.29
N GLU A 44 -9.23 14.58 -9.29
CA GLU A 44 -8.43 15.49 -10.14
C GLU A 44 -6.92 15.42 -9.82
N ASP A 45 -6.58 15.13 -8.57
CA ASP A 45 -5.19 15.08 -8.07
C ASP A 45 -4.52 13.70 -8.23
N GLY A 46 -5.27 12.68 -8.63
CA GLY A 46 -4.76 11.32 -8.87
C GLY A 46 -5.63 10.23 -8.27
N GLN A 47 -5.00 9.17 -7.75
CA GLN A 47 -5.64 7.99 -7.22
C GLN A 47 -5.38 7.85 -5.72
N GLN A 48 -6.45 7.64 -4.96
CA GLN A 48 -6.39 7.18 -3.58
C GLN A 48 -6.53 5.66 -3.55
N LEU A 49 -5.64 4.99 -2.82
CA LEU A 49 -5.58 3.53 -2.77
C LEU A 49 -6.25 2.95 -1.52
N PHE A 50 -6.85 1.78 -1.70
CA PHE A 50 -7.45 0.96 -0.65
C PHE A 50 -7.01 -0.49 -0.82
N VAL A 51 -6.93 -1.23 0.28
CA VAL A 51 -6.66 -2.67 0.25
C VAL A 51 -7.89 -3.40 0.76
N LYS A 52 -8.34 -4.38 -0.01
CA LYS A 52 -9.41 -5.30 0.36
C LYS A 52 -8.83 -6.67 0.68
N ILE A 53 -9.04 -7.16 1.90
CA ILE A 53 -8.70 -8.53 2.30
C ILE A 53 -9.97 -9.23 2.78
N GLY A 54 -10.43 -10.25 2.04
CA GLY A 54 -11.75 -10.83 2.29
C GLY A 54 -12.83 -9.76 2.10
N ASP A 55 -13.66 -9.53 3.11
CA ASP A 55 -14.73 -8.51 3.08
C ASP A 55 -14.32 -7.15 3.64
N ASN A 56 -13.15 -7.06 4.27
CA ASN A 56 -12.66 -5.83 4.88
C ASN A 56 -11.95 -4.96 3.83
N VAL A 57 -12.33 -3.69 3.76
CA VAL A 57 -11.70 -2.68 2.90
C VAL A 57 -11.14 -1.58 3.80
N ASP A 58 -9.83 -1.46 3.81
CA ASP A 58 -9.10 -0.45 4.55
C ASP A 58 -8.34 0.47 3.61
N THR A 59 -7.88 1.60 4.15
CA THR A 59 -7.05 2.54 3.44
C THR A 59 -5.69 1.91 3.18
N ALA A 60 -5.09 2.18 2.02
CA ALA A 60 -3.85 1.52 1.66
C ALA A 60 -2.65 2.00 2.47
N PHE A 61 -2.77 3.07 3.28
CA PHE A 61 -1.68 3.67 4.06
C PHE A 61 -2.26 4.17 5.40
N PRO A 62 -2.27 3.33 6.45
CA PRO A 62 -2.98 3.63 7.70
C PRO A 62 -2.22 4.59 8.65
N ASP A 63 -0.99 4.95 8.32
CA ASP A 63 -0.10 5.73 9.18
C ASP A 63 -0.36 7.24 9.15
N MET A 64 -1.14 7.74 8.18
CA MET A 64 -1.56 9.14 8.11
C MET A 64 -2.98 9.25 7.53
N PRO A 65 -3.63 10.44 7.61
CA PRO A 65 -4.91 10.68 6.97
C PRO A 65 -4.87 10.41 5.45
N ASP A 66 -5.94 9.79 4.97
CA ASP A 66 -6.21 9.42 3.58
C ASP A 66 -5.97 10.52 2.53
N THR A 67 -6.28 11.76 2.88
CA THR A 67 -6.11 12.93 2.01
C THR A 67 -4.66 13.20 1.66
N ASN A 68 -3.71 12.62 2.41
CA ASN A 68 -2.29 12.87 2.22
C ASN A 68 -1.65 11.93 1.18
N PHE A 69 -2.36 10.88 0.73
CA PHE A 69 -1.82 9.88 -0.19
C PHE A 69 -2.69 9.70 -1.42
N VAL A 70 -2.75 10.77 -2.22
CA VAL A 70 -3.35 10.77 -3.56
C VAL A 70 -2.24 10.94 -4.59
N GLY A 71 -2.22 10.10 -5.63
CA GLY A 71 -1.18 10.18 -6.65
C GLY A 71 -1.26 9.10 -7.72
N ASN A 72 -0.13 8.76 -8.33
CA ASN A 72 -0.06 7.79 -9.42
C ASN A 72 0.39 6.43 -8.91
N ILE A 73 -0.33 5.36 -9.26
CA ILE A 73 0.13 3.99 -8.98
C ILE A 73 1.37 3.71 -9.84
N VAL A 74 2.49 3.44 -9.17
CA VAL A 74 3.77 3.13 -9.82
C VAL A 74 4.17 1.65 -9.68
N LEU A 75 3.47 0.91 -8.81
CA LEU A 75 3.60 -0.54 -8.69
C LEU A 75 2.28 -1.15 -8.22
N ALA A 76 1.87 -2.23 -8.87
CA ALA A 76 0.83 -3.15 -8.41
C ALA A 76 1.16 -4.55 -8.96
N LYS A 77 1.54 -5.50 -8.10
CA LYS A 77 1.99 -6.83 -8.52
C LYS A 77 1.55 -7.90 -7.52
N CYS A 78 1.17 -9.07 -8.03
CA CYS A 78 1.04 -10.28 -7.22
C CYS A 78 2.36 -11.04 -7.27
N SER A 79 2.94 -11.35 -6.12
CA SER A 79 4.22 -12.04 -6.04
C SER A 79 4.28 -12.93 -4.80
N GLY A 80 4.56 -14.22 -4.97
CA GLY A 80 4.64 -15.18 -3.85
C GLY A 80 3.42 -15.17 -2.92
N SER A 81 2.20 -15.22 -3.47
CA SER A 81 0.96 -15.12 -2.70
C SER A 81 0.86 -13.86 -1.82
N SER A 82 1.46 -12.77 -2.29
CA SER A 82 1.46 -11.45 -1.65
C SER A 82 1.04 -10.38 -2.65
N LEU A 83 0.37 -9.34 -2.17
CA LEU A 83 0.07 -8.12 -2.90
C LEU A 83 1.18 -7.10 -2.62
N VAL A 84 1.83 -6.60 -3.67
CA VAL A 84 2.86 -5.56 -3.60
C VAL A 84 2.35 -4.34 -4.35
N TYR A 85 2.41 -3.16 -3.73
CA TYR A 85 2.00 -1.93 -4.40
C TYR A 85 2.80 -0.71 -3.93
N ALA A 86 2.83 0.31 -4.78
CA ALA A 86 3.43 1.60 -4.46
C ALA A 86 2.72 2.74 -5.21
N LEU A 87 2.69 3.90 -4.56
CA LEU A 87 2.09 5.14 -4.99
C LEU A 87 3.18 6.23 -5.04
N ASN A 88 3.21 6.96 -6.16
CA ASN A 88 3.90 8.24 -6.23
C ASN A 88 2.89 9.34 -5.90
N TYR A 89 2.98 9.88 -4.69
CA TYR A 89 2.09 10.91 -4.15
C TYR A 89 2.78 12.29 -4.05
N GLY A 90 3.99 12.41 -4.61
CA GLY A 90 4.82 13.62 -4.53
C GLY A 90 6.28 13.28 -4.27
N SER A 91 7.18 14.06 -4.88
CA SER A 91 8.63 13.96 -4.63
C SER A 91 8.95 14.27 -3.15
N PRO A 92 9.93 13.61 -2.51
CA PRO A 92 10.95 12.75 -3.13
C PRO A 92 10.77 11.24 -2.93
N TYR A 93 9.74 10.79 -2.22
CA TYR A 93 9.57 9.38 -1.85
C TYR A 93 8.33 8.76 -2.47
N LEU A 94 8.44 7.49 -2.84
CA LEU A 94 7.31 6.62 -3.14
C LEU A 94 6.85 5.95 -1.85
N LYS A 95 5.54 5.84 -1.64
CA LYS A 95 5.00 5.09 -0.50
C LYS A 95 4.37 3.80 -0.99
N GLY A 96 4.64 2.70 -0.31
CA GLY A 96 4.12 1.41 -0.72
C GLY A 96 4.01 0.43 0.42
N ALA A 97 3.45 -0.74 0.10
CA ALA A 97 3.41 -1.84 1.02
C ALA A 97 3.47 -3.20 0.32
N VAL A 98 3.86 -4.20 1.11
CA VAL A 98 3.66 -5.61 0.80
C VAL A 98 2.72 -6.18 1.82
N VAL A 99 1.64 -6.81 1.35
CA VAL A 99 0.64 -7.46 2.19
C VAL A 99 0.60 -8.94 1.84
N ARG A 100 0.71 -9.79 2.86
CA ARG A 100 0.54 -11.24 2.72
C ARG A 100 -0.23 -11.81 3.88
N LYS A 101 -0.80 -13.00 3.68
CA LYS A 101 -1.28 -13.83 4.78
C LYS A 101 -0.28 -14.93 5.04
N ASN A 102 0.25 -14.99 6.26
CA ASN A 102 1.27 -15.98 6.62
C ASN A 102 0.72 -17.41 6.40
N PRO A 103 1.43 -18.28 5.68
CA PRO A 103 0.92 -19.62 5.35
C PRO A 103 0.72 -20.50 6.58
N LYS A 104 1.45 -20.27 7.67
CA LYS A 104 1.43 -21.06 8.91
C LYS A 104 0.52 -20.46 9.98
N THR A 105 0.72 -19.19 10.33
CA THR A 105 -0.04 -18.54 11.41
C THR A 105 -1.39 -18.00 10.94
N LYS A 106 -1.60 -17.89 9.62
CA LYS A 106 -2.79 -17.29 8.98
C LYS A 106 -3.01 -15.82 9.35
N THR A 107 -2.04 -15.18 9.98
CA THR A 107 -2.07 -13.75 10.32
C THR A 107 -1.80 -12.92 9.07
N LEU A 108 -2.49 -11.78 8.95
CA LEU A 108 -2.15 -10.77 7.95
C LEU A 108 -0.84 -10.10 8.38
N GLU A 109 0.12 -10.04 7.47
CA GLU A 109 1.42 -9.42 7.68
C GLU A 109 1.62 -8.33 6.63
N ARG A 110 2.25 -7.24 7.06
CA ARG A 110 2.41 -6.05 6.25
C ARG A 110 3.80 -5.46 6.46
N ILE A 111 4.45 -5.11 5.36
CA ILE A 111 5.61 -4.22 5.37
C ILE A 111 5.18 -2.93 4.69
N ASP A 112 5.29 -1.82 5.40
CA ASP A 112 5.16 -0.47 4.87
C ASP A 112 6.55 0.10 4.55
N PHE A 113 6.68 0.82 3.43
CA PHE A 113 7.92 1.49 3.04
C PHE A 113 7.67 2.86 2.44
N ALA A 114 8.66 3.74 2.55
CA ALA A 114 8.67 5.07 1.96
C ALA A 114 10.07 5.38 1.43
N GLU A 115 10.32 5.11 0.15
CA GLU A 115 11.67 5.12 -0.44
C GLU A 115 11.69 5.76 -1.83
N LYS A 116 12.87 6.22 -2.26
CA LYS A 116 13.02 6.87 -3.58
C LYS A 116 12.95 5.90 -4.75
N ALA A 117 13.23 4.62 -4.50
CA ALA A 117 13.22 3.56 -5.50
C ALA A 117 12.08 2.54 -5.26
N LEU A 118 11.67 1.85 -6.31
CA LEU A 118 10.77 0.71 -6.21
C LEU A 118 11.49 -0.52 -5.63
N PRO A 119 10.78 -1.39 -4.90
CA PRO A 119 11.35 -2.64 -4.41
C PRO A 119 11.77 -3.55 -5.57
N SER A 120 12.88 -4.27 -5.35
CA SER A 120 13.50 -5.13 -6.36
C SER A 120 13.31 -6.61 -6.08
N LEU A 121 13.32 -7.02 -4.81
CA LEU A 121 13.22 -8.41 -4.41
C LEU A 121 12.32 -8.57 -3.19
N LEU A 122 11.55 -9.66 -3.19
CA LEU A 122 10.73 -10.10 -2.06
C LEU A 122 11.18 -11.49 -1.61
N TYR A 123 11.53 -11.60 -0.33
CA TYR A 123 11.97 -12.83 0.32
C TYR A 123 10.88 -13.29 1.28
N LEU A 124 10.36 -14.49 1.07
CA LEU A 124 9.25 -15.04 1.84
C LEU A 124 9.64 -16.37 2.49
N ASN A 125 9.34 -16.51 3.77
CA ASN A 125 9.15 -17.80 4.42
C ASN A 125 8.08 -17.69 5.52
N ALA A 126 7.86 -18.78 6.27
CA ALA A 126 6.83 -18.84 7.31
C ALA A 126 7.16 -18.02 8.57
N GLN A 127 8.41 -17.58 8.77
CA GLN A 127 8.86 -16.83 9.94
C GLN A 127 9.08 -15.34 9.65
N GLN A 128 9.28 -15.00 8.38
CA GLN A 128 9.74 -13.68 7.98
C GLN A 128 9.29 -13.32 6.57
N MET A 129 8.90 -12.06 6.40
CA MET A 129 8.82 -11.38 5.11
C MET A 129 9.97 -10.37 5.05
N ARG A 130 10.61 -10.26 3.90
CA ARG A 130 11.70 -9.32 3.70
C ARG A 130 11.61 -8.67 2.32
N LEU A 131 11.63 -7.35 2.31
CA LEU A 131 11.59 -6.52 1.10
C LEU A 131 12.94 -5.84 0.93
N VAL A 132 13.49 -5.89 -0.29
CA VAL A 132 14.77 -5.24 -0.62
C VAL A 132 14.55 -4.14 -1.64
N ILE A 133 14.92 -2.93 -1.27
CA ILE A 133 14.80 -1.73 -2.10
C ILE A 133 16.21 -1.20 -2.40
N PRO A 134 16.56 -0.89 -3.65
CA PRO A 134 17.80 -0.17 -3.95
C PRO A 134 17.83 1.16 -3.21
N ASN A 135 18.95 1.48 -2.59
CA ASN A 135 19.11 2.77 -1.92
C ASN A 135 19.45 3.83 -2.96
N GLU A 136 18.48 4.68 -3.30
CA GLU A 136 18.67 5.82 -4.19
C GLU A 136 18.60 7.12 -3.39
N GLY A 137 19.48 8.08 -3.70
CA GLY A 137 19.50 9.40 -3.06
C GLY A 137 20.57 9.63 -1.99
N TYR A 138 21.43 8.63 -1.73
CA TYR A 138 22.67 8.76 -0.95
C TYR A 138 22.52 9.28 0.49
N GLU A 139 21.33 9.11 1.09
CA GLU A 139 21.07 9.46 2.50
C GLU A 139 21.72 8.46 3.46
N ASP A 140 21.94 7.23 2.98
CA ASP A 140 22.72 6.18 3.64
C ASP A 140 23.78 5.65 2.64
N PRO A 141 25.01 5.30 3.07
CA PRO A 141 26.07 4.83 2.17
C PRO A 141 25.87 3.39 1.66
N SER A 142 24.87 2.66 2.16
CA SER A 142 24.56 1.29 1.78
C SER A 142 23.92 1.22 0.40
N LYS A 143 24.09 0.09 -0.30
CA LYS A 143 23.51 -0.11 -1.63
C LYS A 143 22.02 -0.46 -1.62
N PHE A 144 21.55 -1.06 -0.54
CA PHE A 144 20.16 -1.52 -0.41
C PHE A 144 19.62 -1.22 0.96
N LEU A 145 18.32 -0.99 1.02
CA LEU A 145 17.53 -0.89 2.24
C LEU A 145 16.69 -2.17 2.37
N VAL A 146 16.73 -2.77 3.55
CA VAL A 146 16.06 -4.03 3.85
C VAL A 146 15.00 -3.80 4.91
N TYR A 147 13.75 -3.95 4.50
CA TYR A 147 12.61 -3.97 5.40
C TYR A 147 12.29 -5.42 5.77
N ASP A 148 12.11 -5.66 7.05
CA ASP A 148 11.76 -6.97 7.59
C ASP A 148 10.39 -6.90 8.27
N TYR A 149 9.62 -7.98 8.16
CA TYR A 149 8.54 -8.30 9.10
C TYR A 149 8.86 -9.67 9.67
N VAL A 150 9.04 -9.75 10.98
CA VAL A 150 9.31 -11.01 11.69
C VAL A 150 8.06 -11.40 12.45
N VAL A 151 7.62 -12.65 12.29
CA VAL A 151 6.44 -13.19 13.00
C VAL A 151 6.54 -12.87 14.50
N ILE A 152 5.42 -12.44 15.09
CA ILE A 152 5.27 -11.97 16.49
C ILE A 152 5.92 -10.61 16.77
N LYS A 153 7.08 -10.30 16.17
CA LYS A 153 7.77 -9.01 16.39
C LYS A 153 7.22 -7.87 15.53
N GLY A 154 6.59 -8.20 14.41
CA GLY A 154 6.13 -7.21 13.44
C GLY A 154 7.26 -6.64 12.59
N GLN A 155 6.98 -5.47 12.00
CA GLN A 155 7.96 -4.68 11.27
C GLN A 155 8.76 -3.79 12.25
N PRO A 156 10.10 -3.79 12.21
CA PRO A 156 10.92 -2.80 12.90
C PRO A 156 10.66 -1.39 12.37
N GLU A 157 10.87 -0.38 13.22
CA GLU A 157 10.66 1.04 12.89
C GLU A 157 11.53 1.49 11.71
N GLU A 158 12.81 1.10 11.71
CA GLU A 158 13.77 1.49 10.67
C GLU A 158 14.20 0.30 9.79
N PRO A 159 14.38 0.53 8.47
CA PRO A 159 15.00 -0.45 7.60
C PRO A 159 16.50 -0.60 7.91
N LYS A 160 17.09 -1.69 7.44
CA LYS A 160 18.54 -1.92 7.56
C LYS A 160 19.25 -1.61 6.25
N GLY A 161 20.25 -0.75 6.29
CA GLY A 161 21.21 -0.56 5.20
C GLY A 161 22.15 -1.75 5.04
N VAL A 162 22.27 -2.29 3.82
CA VAL A 162 23.22 -3.36 3.48
C VAL A 162 23.93 -3.11 2.15
N ASN A 163 25.18 -3.57 2.04
CA ASN A 163 26.00 -3.43 0.83
C ASN A 163 25.94 -4.65 -0.10
N THR A 164 25.34 -5.74 0.35
CA THR A 164 25.19 -6.99 -0.40
C THR A 164 23.77 -7.50 -0.24
N LEU A 165 23.22 -8.10 -1.30
CA LEU A 165 21.90 -8.71 -1.22
C LEU A 165 21.85 -9.76 -0.10
N PRO A 166 20.74 -9.84 0.64
CA PRO A 166 20.54 -10.87 1.65
C PRO A 166 20.68 -12.29 1.08
N GLY A 167 21.19 -13.21 1.89
CA GLY A 167 21.26 -14.62 1.51
C GLY A 167 19.88 -15.22 1.23
N ARG A 168 19.79 -16.10 0.23
CA ARG A 168 18.53 -16.75 -0.19
C ARG A 168 18.18 -18.00 0.63
N LYS A 169 19.10 -18.49 1.46
CA LYS A 169 18.93 -19.76 2.20
C LYS A 169 17.72 -19.67 3.13
N GLY A 170 16.76 -20.57 2.96
CA GLY A 170 15.54 -20.62 3.77
C GLY A 170 14.46 -19.62 3.36
N PHE A 171 14.60 -18.97 2.20
CA PHE A 171 13.60 -18.08 1.62
C PHE A 171 13.24 -18.51 0.20
N GLU A 172 11.96 -18.38 -0.14
CA GLU A 172 11.54 -18.21 -1.52
C GLU A 172 11.78 -16.75 -1.91
N VAL A 173 12.40 -16.51 -3.06
CA VAL A 173 12.81 -15.16 -3.46
C VAL A 173 12.22 -14.83 -4.82
N PHE A 174 11.48 -13.74 -4.88
CA PHE A 174 10.74 -13.29 -6.05
C PHE A 174 11.29 -11.97 -6.57
N ASP A 175 11.41 -11.87 -7.89
CA ASP A 175 11.78 -10.64 -8.57
C ASP A 175 10.56 -9.71 -8.72
N LEU A 176 10.73 -8.45 -8.32
CA LEU A 176 9.70 -7.43 -8.37
C LEU A 176 9.87 -6.44 -9.51
N LYS A 177 11.02 -6.43 -10.20
CA LYS A 177 11.20 -5.66 -11.42
C LYS A 177 10.38 -6.22 -12.59
#